data_AF-A0A7X2KGD0-F1
#
_entry.id   AF-A0A7X2KGD0-F1
#
_cell.length_a   1.000
_cell.length_b   1.000
_cell.length_c   1.000
_cell.angle_alpha   90.00
_cell.angle_beta   90.00
_cell.angle_gamma   90.00
#
_symmetry.space_group_name_H-M   'P 1'
#
loop_
_entity.id
_entity.type
_entity.pdbx_description
1 polymer ?
#
loop_
_entity_poly.entity_id
_entity_poly.type
_entity_poly.pdbx_seq_one_letter_code
_entity_poly.pdbx_strand_id
1 'polypeptide(L)'
;MKKCPYCNTLNPDDAEVCENCGKPLKGQMLALVCPNCGKVNALGSRECSVCHTKLSQSNHQLVSREITPRKNNKRWGYVALIAFGILIALFTYLGTKNASNSLTPNKTEALEFRYFDKNKKVLYNDYYILNNTNNLLHQNFSVAYIGRDSQGARPLKVVTLKKAKKLYRQNKHYSLYVRKRDVIVSGPQKVTINDGAKMLSVNPGRHNKIYQRGRNSCVVKGNNQVKSIKIQTLILIDDY
;
A
#
# COMPACT_ATOMS: atom_id res chain seq x y z
N MET A 1 -26.93 -42.15 -10.26
CA MET A 1 -27.14 -43.61 -10.24
C MET A 1 -25.82 -44.32 -10.50
N LYS A 2 -25.55 -45.42 -9.80
CA LYS A 2 -24.34 -46.22 -9.96
C LYS A 2 -24.64 -47.62 -10.51
N LYS A 3 -23.84 -48.05 -11.48
CA LYS A 3 -23.99 -49.37 -12.11
C LYS A 3 -23.19 -50.43 -11.35
N CYS A 4 -23.82 -51.54 -10.98
CA CYS A 4 -23.16 -52.65 -10.34
C CYS A 4 -22.11 -53.25 -11.29
N PRO A 5 -20.84 -53.37 -10.88
CA PRO A 5 -19.79 -53.91 -11.75
C PRO A 5 -19.91 -55.42 -12.02
N TYR A 6 -20.71 -56.14 -11.24
CA TYR A 6 -20.81 -57.59 -11.32
C TYR A 6 -22.05 -58.08 -12.07
N CYS A 7 -23.16 -57.34 -12.02
CA CYS A 7 -24.42 -57.72 -12.65
C CYS A 7 -25.05 -56.63 -13.51
N ASN A 8 -24.37 -55.47 -13.66
CA ASN A 8 -24.82 -54.33 -14.45
C ASN A 8 -26.12 -53.63 -14.00
N THR A 9 -26.73 -54.02 -12.88
CA THR A 9 -27.91 -53.35 -12.30
C THR A 9 -27.60 -51.91 -11.93
N LEU A 10 -28.52 -50.98 -12.23
CA LEU A 10 -28.45 -49.59 -11.77
C LEU A 10 -28.96 -49.49 -10.34
N ASN A 11 -28.17 -48.88 -9.46
CA ASN A 11 -28.49 -48.72 -8.05
C ASN A 11 -28.47 -47.21 -7.70
N PRO A 12 -29.11 -46.80 -6.58
CA PRO A 12 -28.98 -45.46 -6.00
C PRO A 12 -27.52 -45.07 -5.75
N ASP A 13 -27.17 -43.78 -5.82
CA ASP A 13 -25.77 -43.32 -5.65
C ASP A 13 -25.20 -43.60 -4.26
N ASP A 14 -26.07 -43.68 -3.25
CA ASP A 14 -25.77 -43.91 -1.84
C ASP A 14 -25.84 -45.38 -1.41
N ALA A 15 -26.31 -46.30 -2.26
CA ALA A 15 -26.38 -47.72 -1.89
C ALA A 15 -24.99 -48.24 -1.45
N GLU A 16 -24.86 -49.21 -0.56
CA GLU A 16 -23.53 -49.79 -0.25
C GLU A 16 -23.33 -51.15 -0.91
N VAL A 17 -24.43 -51.80 -1.29
CA VAL A 17 -24.52 -53.15 -1.85
C VAL A 17 -25.46 -53.13 -3.05
N CYS A 18 -25.24 -54.01 -4.02
CA CYS A 18 -26.15 -54.13 -5.14
C CYS A 18 -27.47 -54.78 -4.73
N GLU A 19 -28.59 -54.13 -5.05
CA GLU A 19 -29.94 -54.64 -4.77
C GLU A 19 -30.25 -55.96 -5.48
N ASN A 20 -29.58 -56.25 -6.60
CA ASN A 20 -29.83 -57.45 -7.41
C ASN A 20 -28.89 -58.61 -7.04
N CYS A 21 -27.59 -58.37 -6.87
CA CYS A 21 -26.61 -59.46 -6.68
C CYS A 21 -25.92 -59.51 -5.32
N GLY A 22 -26.25 -58.60 -4.39
CA GLY A 22 -25.71 -58.61 -3.02
C GLY A 22 -24.22 -58.31 -2.91
N LYS A 23 -23.51 -58.01 -4.00
CA LYS A 23 -22.08 -57.68 -3.98
C LYS A 23 -21.84 -56.22 -3.56
N PRO A 24 -20.74 -55.94 -2.82
CA PRO A 24 -20.43 -54.60 -2.34
C PRO A 24 -20.19 -53.64 -3.52
N LEU A 25 -20.71 -52.42 -3.38
CA LEU A 25 -20.53 -51.33 -4.34
C LEU A 25 -19.57 -50.25 -3.82
N LYS A 26 -19.01 -50.42 -2.62
CA LYS A 26 -18.12 -49.44 -1.97
C LYS A 26 -16.68 -49.66 -2.44
N GLY A 27 -16.02 -48.57 -2.87
CA GLY A 27 -14.59 -48.55 -3.15
C GLY A 27 -14.17 -48.92 -4.58
N GLN A 28 -15.02 -49.54 -5.40
CA GLN A 28 -14.71 -49.89 -6.79
C GLN A 28 -15.70 -49.20 -7.74
N MET A 29 -15.17 -48.50 -8.76
CA MET A 29 -15.97 -47.96 -9.85
C MET A 29 -15.54 -48.56 -11.17
N LEU A 30 -16.52 -48.88 -12.02
CA LEU A 30 -16.25 -49.22 -13.42
C LEU A 30 -15.89 -47.93 -14.16
N ALA A 31 -14.70 -47.88 -14.74
CA ALA A 31 -14.21 -46.73 -15.48
C ALA A 31 -13.46 -47.17 -16.74
N LEU A 32 -13.24 -46.24 -17.68
CA LEU A 32 -12.41 -46.49 -18.87
C LEU A 32 -10.96 -46.11 -18.56
N VAL A 33 -10.06 -47.09 -18.51
CA VAL A 33 -8.62 -46.83 -18.33
C VAL A 33 -7.96 -46.71 -19.69
N CYS A 34 -7.29 -45.59 -19.94
CA CYS A 34 -6.64 -45.35 -21.23
C CYS A 34 -5.49 -46.35 -21.45
N PRO A 35 -5.48 -47.12 -22.56
CA PRO A 35 -4.41 -48.09 -22.81
C PRO A 35 -3.07 -47.44 -23.12
N ASN A 36 -3.05 -46.18 -23.56
CA ASN A 36 -1.83 -45.47 -23.91
C ASN A 36 -1.17 -44.78 -22.71
N CYS A 37 -1.95 -44.18 -21.80
CA CYS A 37 -1.39 -43.35 -20.71
C CYS A 37 -1.86 -43.73 -19.29
N GLY A 38 -2.70 -44.77 -19.15
CA GLY A 38 -3.21 -45.24 -17.85
C GLY A 38 -4.20 -44.29 -17.16
N LYS A 39 -4.55 -43.14 -17.74
CA LYS A 39 -5.52 -42.21 -17.17
C LYS A 39 -6.90 -42.87 -17.07
N VAL A 40 -7.53 -42.75 -15.91
CA VAL A 40 -8.93 -43.12 -15.67
C VAL A 40 -9.85 -42.07 -16.26
N ASN A 41 -10.76 -42.48 -17.15
CA ASN A 41 -11.77 -41.65 -17.81
C ASN A 41 -13.18 -42.15 -17.44
N ALA A 42 -14.16 -41.25 -17.53
CA ALA A 42 -15.55 -41.58 -17.24
C ALA A 42 -16.13 -42.58 -18.25
N LEU A 43 -17.12 -43.36 -17.83
CA LEU A 43 -17.88 -44.22 -18.73
C LEU A 43 -18.55 -43.37 -19.83
N GLY A 44 -18.47 -43.81 -21.08
CA GLY A 44 -19.03 -43.10 -22.23
C GLY A 44 -18.08 -42.09 -22.90
N SER A 45 -16.89 -41.83 -22.34
CA SER A 45 -15.86 -41.05 -23.04
C SER A 45 -15.42 -41.76 -24.32
N ARG A 46 -15.43 -41.05 -25.45
CA ARG A 46 -14.96 -41.57 -26.76
C ARG A 46 -13.44 -41.53 -26.91
N GLU A 47 -12.79 -40.63 -26.18
CA GLU A 47 -11.34 -40.41 -26.20
C GLU A 47 -10.80 -40.08 -24.81
N CYS A 48 -9.51 -40.30 -24.60
CA CYS A 48 -8.84 -39.96 -23.35
C CYS A 48 -8.68 -38.45 -23.20
N SER A 49 -9.08 -37.91 -22.04
CA SER A 49 -8.95 -36.49 -21.66
C SER A 49 -7.52 -35.93 -21.62
N VAL A 50 -6.50 -36.77 -21.77
CA VAL A 50 -5.08 -36.36 -21.66
C VAL A 50 -4.33 -36.57 -22.97
N CYS A 51 -4.49 -37.74 -23.59
CA CYS A 51 -3.71 -38.11 -24.78
C CYS A 51 -4.58 -38.35 -26.03
N HIS A 52 -5.88 -38.10 -25.95
CA HIS A 52 -6.86 -38.24 -27.05
C HIS A 52 -6.92 -39.62 -27.73
N THR A 53 -6.30 -40.65 -27.13
CA THR A 53 -6.43 -42.03 -27.58
C THR A 53 -7.89 -42.46 -27.52
N LYS A 54 -8.40 -43.04 -28.62
CA LYS A 54 -9.78 -43.53 -28.70
C LYS A 54 -10.03 -44.60 -27.64
N LEU A 55 -11.17 -44.50 -26.97
CA LEU A 55 -11.58 -45.42 -25.91
C LEU A 55 -12.76 -46.26 -26.40
N SER A 56 -12.72 -47.55 -26.07
CA SER A 56 -13.75 -48.54 -26.40
C SER A 56 -14.19 -49.29 -25.13
N GLN A 57 -15.31 -50.00 -25.21
CA GLN A 57 -15.85 -50.78 -24.09
C GLN A 57 -14.89 -51.88 -23.59
N SER A 58 -13.94 -52.33 -24.41
CA SER A 58 -12.86 -53.23 -24.00
C SER A 58 -11.94 -52.62 -22.92
N ASN A 59 -11.94 -51.30 -22.76
CA ASN A 59 -11.06 -50.58 -21.84
C ASN A 59 -11.71 -50.39 -20.46
N HIS A 60 -12.85 -51.03 -20.21
CA HIS A 60 -13.51 -51.02 -18.91
C HIS A 60 -12.67 -51.79 -17.89
N GLN A 61 -12.30 -51.12 -16.81
CA GLN A 61 -11.59 -51.71 -15.70
C GLN A 61 -12.23 -51.29 -14.38
N LEU A 62 -12.21 -52.20 -13.41
CA LEU A 62 -12.55 -51.89 -12.03
C LEU A 62 -11.38 -51.14 -11.41
N VAL A 63 -11.61 -49.89 -11.02
CA VAL A 63 -10.61 -49.05 -10.38
C VAL A 63 -11.04 -48.79 -8.94
N SER A 64 -10.14 -49.09 -8.00
CA SER A 64 -10.33 -48.76 -6.59
C SER A 64 -10.09 -47.27 -6.37
N ARG A 65 -11.06 -46.55 -5.81
CA ARG A 65 -10.87 -45.15 -5.42
C ARG A 65 -10.36 -45.10 -3.98
N GLU A 66 -9.05 -44.95 -3.79
CA GLU A 66 -8.54 -44.48 -2.50
C GLU A 66 -8.90 -43.01 -2.37
N ILE A 67 -10.03 -42.72 -1.73
CA ILE A 67 -10.31 -41.37 -1.25
C ILE A 67 -9.47 -41.19 0.00
N THR A 68 -8.28 -40.60 -0.11
CA THR A 68 -7.58 -40.11 1.08
C THR A 68 -8.40 -38.94 1.64
N PRO A 69 -8.93 -39.03 2.86
CA PRO A 69 -9.64 -37.90 3.45
C PRO A 69 -8.63 -36.76 3.65
N ARG A 70 -8.87 -35.60 3.03
CA ARG A 70 -8.06 -34.40 3.24
C ARG A 70 -8.14 -34.01 4.72
N LYS A 71 -7.12 -34.36 5.50
CA LYS A 71 -7.04 -34.07 6.94
C LYS A 71 -6.93 -32.56 7.15
N ASN A 72 -8.06 -31.91 7.44
CA ASN A 72 -8.13 -30.50 7.79
C ASN A 72 -7.47 -30.27 9.16
N ASN A 73 -6.22 -29.82 9.14
CA ASN A 73 -5.43 -29.47 10.31
C ASN A 73 -5.67 -27.99 10.69
N LYS A 74 -6.81 -27.72 11.36
CA LYS A 74 -7.22 -26.39 11.85
C LYS A 74 -6.10 -25.56 12.53
N ARG A 75 -5.12 -26.24 13.16
CA ARG A 75 -3.93 -25.60 13.76
C ARG A 75 -3.12 -24.77 12.75
N TRP A 76 -2.98 -25.24 11.51
CA TRP A 76 -2.28 -24.48 10.45
C TRP A 76 -3.04 -23.23 10.02
N GLY A 77 -4.37 -23.25 10.11
CA GLY A 77 -5.21 -22.08 9.88
C GLY A 77 -4.95 -20.97 10.90
N TYR A 78 -4.85 -21.32 12.20
CA TYR A 78 -4.53 -20.34 13.25
C TYR A 78 -3.12 -19.76 13.12
N VAL A 79 -2.13 -20.59 12.76
CA VAL A 79 -0.75 -20.12 12.54
C VAL A 79 -0.68 -19.12 11.38
N ALA A 80 -1.41 -19.38 10.28
CA ALA A 80 -1.50 -18.45 9.16
C ALA A 80 -2.14 -17.10 9.55
N LEU A 81 -3.21 -17.13 10.37
CA LEU A 81 -3.89 -15.92 10.83
C LEU A 81 -2.99 -15.05 11.73
N ILE A 82 -2.26 -15.66 12.67
CA ILE A 82 -1.34 -14.93 13.56
C ILE A 82 -0.20 -14.30 12.75
N ALA A 83 0.39 -15.04 11.80
CA ALA A 83 1.45 -14.53 10.93
C ALA A 83 0.97 -13.33 10.09
N PHE A 84 -0.26 -13.40 9.55
CA PHE A 84 -0.85 -12.30 8.79
C PHE A 84 -1.09 -11.05 9.65
N GLY A 85 -1.58 -11.22 10.88
CA GLY A 85 -1.75 -10.13 11.84
C GLY A 85 -0.43 -9.43 12.20
N ILE A 86 0.63 -10.21 12.43
CA ILE A 86 1.98 -9.67 12.68
C ILE A 86 2.50 -8.90 11.46
N LEU A 87 2.28 -9.43 10.25
CA LEU A 87 2.70 -8.77 9.01
C LEU A 87 2.01 -7.42 8.81
N ILE A 88 0.70 -7.33 9.08
CA ILE A 88 -0.07 -6.08 9.03
C ILE A 88 0.44 -5.10 10.10
N ALA A 89 0.66 -5.56 11.33
CA ALA A 89 1.21 -4.72 12.40
C ALA A 89 2.60 -4.18 12.04
N LEU A 90 3.46 -5.00 11.41
CA LEU A 90 4.77 -4.59 10.90
C LEU A 90 4.63 -3.59 9.74
N PHE A 91 3.73 -3.83 8.80
CA PHE A 91 3.48 -2.91 7.68
C PHE A 91 2.93 -1.57 8.15
N THR A 92 2.02 -1.56 9.13
CA THR A 92 1.46 -0.33 9.71
C THR A 92 2.48 0.40 10.58
N TYR A 93 3.30 -0.32 11.36
CA TYR A 93 4.41 0.28 12.12
C TYR A 93 5.50 0.85 11.19
N LEU A 94 5.88 0.12 10.15
CA LEU A 94 6.84 0.58 9.15
C LEU A 94 6.25 1.73 8.31
N GLY A 95 4.97 1.67 7.97
CA GLY A 95 4.26 2.71 7.24
C GLY A 95 4.15 4.00 8.05
N THR A 96 3.78 3.92 9.33
CA THR A 96 3.71 5.10 10.23
C THR A 96 5.09 5.67 10.56
N LYS A 97 6.12 4.82 10.69
CA LYS A 97 7.51 5.27 10.95
C LYS A 97 8.23 5.79 9.70
N ASN A 98 7.87 5.31 8.51
CA ASN A 98 8.45 5.74 7.23
C ASN A 98 7.58 6.74 6.45
N ALA A 99 6.41 7.14 6.97
CA ALA A 99 5.61 8.24 6.44
C ALA A 99 6.28 9.58 6.75
N SER A 100 7.42 9.84 6.11
CA SER A 100 7.99 11.18 6.02
C SER A 100 7.24 11.92 4.91
N ASN A 101 6.39 12.87 5.31
CA ASN A 101 5.59 13.75 4.44
C ASN A 101 6.41 14.30 3.26
N SER A 102 6.20 13.73 2.09
CA SER A 102 6.52 14.34 0.81
C SER A 102 5.33 15.20 0.39
N LEU A 103 5.57 16.45 -0.01
CA LEU A 103 4.57 17.30 -0.65
C LEU A 103 3.92 16.52 -1.81
N THR A 104 2.70 16.03 -1.61
CA THR A 104 1.97 15.33 -2.67
C THR A 104 1.47 16.36 -3.67
N PRO A 105 1.54 16.09 -4.99
CA PRO A 105 0.96 16.98 -6.00
C PRO A 105 -0.55 17.17 -5.73
N ASN A 106 -1.07 18.36 -6.04
CA ASN A 106 -2.47 18.79 -5.79
C ASN A 106 -2.89 18.92 -4.32
N LYS A 107 -1.95 19.08 -3.41
CA LYS A 107 -2.27 19.29 -1.99
C LYS A 107 -2.03 20.73 -1.55
N THR A 108 -3.00 21.25 -0.81
CA THR A 108 -2.82 22.47 -0.01
C THR A 108 -2.20 22.06 1.33
N GLU A 109 -1.08 22.67 1.70
CA GLU A 109 -0.34 22.36 2.91
C GLU A 109 -0.08 23.64 3.70
N ALA A 110 -0.17 23.57 5.03
CA ALA A 110 0.34 24.63 5.89
C ALA A 110 1.77 24.30 6.32
N LEU A 111 2.65 25.29 6.28
CA LEU A 111 4.05 25.19 6.62
C LEU A 111 4.35 26.08 7.82
N GLU A 112 5.14 25.57 8.76
CA GLU A 112 5.72 26.33 9.87
C GLU A 112 7.24 26.37 9.71
N PHE A 113 7.78 27.58 9.71
CA PHE A 113 9.20 27.88 9.67
C PHE A 113 9.62 28.32 11.07
N ARG A 114 10.43 27.52 11.76
CA ARG A 114 10.95 27.82 13.10
C ARG A 114 12.37 28.32 12.99
N TYR A 115 12.63 29.52 13.52
CA TYR A 115 13.92 30.20 13.43
C TYR A 115 14.66 30.08 14.76
N PHE A 116 15.94 29.73 14.71
CA PHE A 116 16.75 29.48 15.90
C PHE A 116 18.01 30.34 15.95
N ASP A 117 18.41 30.72 17.16
CA ASP A 117 19.69 31.39 17.42
C ASP A 117 20.87 30.40 17.44
N LYS A 118 22.06 30.91 17.80
CA LYS A 118 23.30 30.11 17.94
C LYS A 118 23.20 29.01 19.00
N ASN A 119 22.34 29.19 20.01
CA ASN A 119 22.15 28.29 21.14
C ASN A 119 20.98 27.32 20.91
N LYS A 120 20.41 27.28 19.69
CA LYS A 120 19.19 26.52 19.35
C LYS A 120 17.95 26.96 20.14
N LYS A 121 17.92 28.18 20.66
CA LYS A 121 16.71 28.78 21.22
C LYS A 121 15.84 29.29 20.07
N VAL A 122 14.54 29.01 20.14
CA VAL A 122 13.57 29.53 19.16
C VAL A 122 13.49 31.05 19.31
N LEU A 123 13.62 31.75 18.19
CA LEU A 123 13.47 33.20 18.10
C LEU A 123 12.03 33.59 17.76
N TYR A 124 11.48 32.98 16.70
CA TYR A 124 10.11 33.17 16.23
C TYR A 124 9.73 32.07 15.24
N ASN A 125 8.44 31.96 14.94
CA ASN A 125 7.89 31.07 13.93
C ASN A 125 7.12 31.84 12.86
N ASP A 126 7.37 31.59 11.58
CA ASP A 126 6.58 32.13 10.48
C ASP A 126 5.71 31.02 9.87
N TYR A 127 4.47 31.36 9.52
CA TYR A 127 3.49 30.41 9.02
C TYR A 127 3.07 30.74 7.59
N TYR A 128 2.99 29.72 6.75
CA TYR A 128 2.65 29.84 5.34
C TYR A 128 1.61 28.80 4.93
N ILE A 129 0.88 29.08 3.84
CA ILE A 129 0.11 28.07 3.11
C ILE A 129 0.71 27.94 1.72
N LEU A 130 1.00 26.70 1.34
CA LEU A 130 1.43 26.31 0.01
C LEU A 130 0.27 25.62 -0.71
N ASN A 131 0.01 25.99 -1.95
CA ASN A 131 -0.91 25.26 -2.82
C ASN A 131 -0.11 24.66 -3.98
N ASN A 132 0.20 23.37 -3.90
CA ASN A 132 1.00 22.70 -4.91
C ASN A 132 0.13 22.26 -6.10
N THR A 133 0.14 23.02 -7.19
CA THR A 133 -0.52 22.62 -8.44
C THR A 133 0.36 21.62 -9.20
N ASN A 134 -0.19 20.45 -9.53
CA ASN A 134 0.24 19.30 -10.36
C ASN A 134 1.61 19.20 -11.08
N ASN A 135 2.38 20.27 -11.28
CA ASN A 135 3.67 20.23 -11.94
C ASN A 135 4.80 19.95 -10.94
N LEU A 136 5.13 18.66 -10.81
CA LEU A 136 6.27 18.13 -10.06
C LEU A 136 7.65 18.60 -10.57
N LEU A 137 7.68 19.39 -11.64
CA LEU A 137 8.89 20.00 -12.21
C LEU A 137 9.11 21.44 -11.78
N HIS A 138 8.12 22.08 -11.13
CA HIS A 138 8.26 23.46 -10.70
C HIS A 138 9.29 23.57 -9.57
N GLN A 139 10.34 24.32 -9.86
CA GLN A 139 11.29 24.77 -8.85
C GLN A 139 10.80 26.03 -8.15
N ASN A 140 9.72 26.66 -8.60
CA ASN A 140 9.19 27.90 -8.03
C ASN A 140 7.74 27.70 -7.60
N PHE A 141 7.48 27.84 -6.32
CA PHE A 141 6.17 27.68 -5.71
C PHE A 141 5.66 29.02 -5.18
N SER A 142 4.35 29.22 -5.25
CA SER A 142 3.70 30.37 -4.60
C SER A 142 3.26 29.98 -3.19
N VAL A 143 3.72 30.73 -2.19
CA VAL A 143 3.37 30.52 -0.78
C VAL A 143 2.72 31.76 -0.20
N ALA A 144 1.55 31.60 0.42
CA ALA A 144 0.84 32.67 1.08
C ALA A 144 1.32 32.81 2.53
N TYR A 145 1.79 33.99 2.94
CA TYR A 145 2.23 34.23 4.31
C TYR A 145 1.03 34.51 5.22
N ILE A 146 0.90 33.75 6.30
CA ILE A 146 -0.24 33.83 7.23
C ILE A 146 0.06 34.73 8.41
N GLY A 147 1.29 34.72 8.91
CA GLY A 147 1.69 35.54 10.04
C GLY A 147 2.82 34.94 10.85
N ARG A 148 3.24 35.69 11.86
CA ARG A 148 4.31 35.33 12.80
C ARG A 148 3.75 34.93 14.15
N ASP A 149 4.37 33.93 14.77
CA ASP A 149 4.07 33.42 16.10
C ASP A 149 2.56 33.19 16.26
N SER A 150 1.97 33.71 17.34
CA SER A 150 0.54 33.54 17.61
C SER A 150 -0.38 34.07 16.50
N GLN A 151 0.02 35.11 15.75
CA GLN A 151 -0.79 35.69 14.69
C GLN A 151 -0.91 34.72 13.50
N GLY A 152 0.16 33.99 13.19
CA GLY A 152 0.16 32.96 12.14
C GLY A 152 -0.37 31.61 12.62
N ALA A 153 -0.12 31.24 13.88
CA ALA A 153 -0.54 29.95 14.44
C ALA A 153 -2.06 29.87 14.66
N ARG A 154 -2.68 30.95 15.16
CA ARG A 154 -4.13 30.97 15.51
C ARG A 154 -5.03 30.59 14.31
N PRO A 155 -4.83 31.14 13.10
CA PRO A 155 -5.61 30.74 11.92
C PRO A 155 -5.45 29.28 11.49
N LEU A 156 -4.36 28.61 11.90
CA LEU A 156 -3.97 27.28 11.42
C LEU A 156 -4.16 26.15 12.44
N LYS A 157 -4.44 26.46 13.71
CA LYS A 157 -4.53 25.47 14.80
C LYS A 157 -5.64 24.42 14.59
N VAL A 158 -6.76 24.84 14.01
CA VAL A 158 -7.92 23.99 13.65
C VAL A 158 -8.52 24.58 12.38
N VAL A 159 -7.90 24.30 11.24
CA VAL A 159 -8.30 24.87 9.96
C VAL A 159 -8.68 23.75 9.00
N THR A 160 -9.84 23.91 8.38
CA THR A 160 -10.29 22.99 7.34
C THR A 160 -9.66 23.31 6.00
N LEU A 161 -9.61 22.35 5.08
CA LEU A 161 -9.07 22.56 3.74
C LEU A 161 -9.73 23.75 3.01
N LYS A 162 -11.05 23.92 3.15
CA LYS A 162 -11.79 25.06 2.56
C LYS A 162 -11.31 26.40 3.12
N LYS A 163 -11.13 26.49 4.44
CA LYS A 163 -10.64 27.70 5.10
C LYS A 163 -9.17 27.96 4.79
N ALA A 164 -8.34 26.92 4.68
CA ALA A 164 -6.94 27.04 4.26
C ALA A 164 -6.82 27.58 2.83
N LYS A 165 -7.63 27.09 1.88
CA LYS A 165 -7.69 27.63 0.51
C LYS A 165 -8.15 29.09 0.47
N LYS A 166 -9.08 29.48 1.34
CA LYS A 166 -9.51 30.88 1.49
C LYS A 166 -8.36 31.75 2.02
N LEU A 167 -7.69 31.31 3.09
CA LEU A 167 -6.53 32.01 3.65
C LEU A 167 -5.41 32.15 2.62
N TYR A 168 -5.13 31.12 1.83
CA TYR A 168 -4.17 31.18 0.74
C TYR A 168 -4.48 32.34 -0.21
N ARG A 169 -5.71 32.41 -0.73
CA ARG A 169 -6.14 33.44 -1.69
C ARG A 169 -6.16 34.87 -1.13
N GLN A 170 -6.38 35.02 0.18
CA GLN A 170 -6.58 36.33 0.83
C GLN A 170 -5.28 36.96 1.35
N ASN A 171 -4.22 36.17 1.49
CA ASN A 171 -2.96 36.65 2.04
C ASN A 171 -1.97 37.02 0.95
N LYS A 172 -0.88 37.69 1.32
CA LYS A 172 0.18 38.07 0.37
C LYS A 172 1.02 36.84 -0.01
N HIS A 173 1.26 36.69 -1.30
CA HIS A 173 2.05 35.59 -1.84
C HIS A 173 3.53 35.98 -1.96
N TYR A 174 4.39 35.01 -1.67
CA TYR A 174 5.82 35.03 -1.86
C TYR A 174 6.24 33.82 -2.70
N SER A 175 7.46 33.85 -3.20
CA SER A 175 8.06 32.78 -3.98
C SER A 175 8.89 31.89 -3.07
N LEU A 176 8.61 30.60 -3.11
CA LEU A 176 9.44 29.54 -2.54
C LEU A 176 10.15 28.85 -3.72
N TYR A 177 11.40 29.21 -3.95
CA TYR A 177 12.22 28.60 -4.98
C TYR A 177 13.07 27.47 -4.39
N VAL A 178 13.08 26.32 -5.04
CA VAL A 178 13.76 25.10 -4.63
C VAL A 178 14.66 24.63 -5.77
N ARG A 179 15.98 24.70 -5.58
CA ARG A 179 16.97 24.26 -6.57
C ARG A 179 17.93 23.28 -5.94
N LYS A 180 17.88 22.01 -6.37
CA LYS A 180 18.69 20.91 -5.82
C LYS A 180 18.50 20.77 -4.30
N ARG A 181 19.38 21.36 -3.49
CA ARG A 181 19.35 21.37 -2.01
C ARG A 181 19.20 22.76 -1.42
N ASP A 182 19.02 23.76 -2.28
CA ASP A 182 18.92 25.15 -1.89
C ASP A 182 17.47 25.59 -1.95
N VAL A 183 17.04 26.35 -0.94
CA VAL A 183 15.69 26.90 -0.86
C VAL A 183 15.74 28.39 -0.61
N ILE A 184 15.01 29.14 -1.42
CA ILE A 184 14.91 30.59 -1.33
C ILE A 184 13.45 30.93 -1.09
N VAL A 185 13.15 31.55 0.04
CA VAL A 185 11.84 32.17 0.29
C VAL A 185 11.98 33.67 0.06
N SER A 186 11.17 34.25 -0.81
CA SER A 186 11.29 35.67 -1.16
C SER A 186 10.72 36.61 -0.09
N GLY A 187 9.92 36.13 0.87
CA GLY A 187 9.50 36.97 1.99
C GLY A 187 8.56 36.33 3.03
N PRO A 188 8.04 37.14 3.99
CA PRO A 188 8.34 38.56 4.21
C PRO A 188 9.80 38.84 4.55
N GLN A 189 10.50 37.89 5.17
CA GLN A 189 11.95 37.90 5.25
C GLN A 189 12.54 37.03 4.15
N LYS A 190 13.55 37.55 3.43
CA LYS A 190 14.27 36.74 2.45
C LYS A 190 15.08 35.68 3.18
N VAL A 191 14.70 34.42 2.99
CA VAL A 191 15.41 33.28 3.56
C VAL A 191 16.16 32.57 2.45
N THR A 192 17.41 32.21 2.70
CA THR A 192 18.21 31.39 1.78
C THR A 192 18.80 30.24 2.59
N ILE A 193 18.37 29.02 2.27
CA ILE A 193 18.85 27.80 2.88
C ILE A 193 19.76 27.15 1.84
N ASN A 194 21.07 27.10 2.12
CA ASN A 194 22.06 26.48 1.24
C ASN A 194 22.41 25.09 1.75
N ASP A 195 22.45 24.09 0.87
CA ASP A 195 22.81 22.68 1.13
C ASP A 195 22.03 21.99 2.28
N GLY A 196 21.05 22.67 2.90
CA GLY A 196 20.27 22.20 4.03
C GLY A 196 18.87 21.74 3.66
N ALA A 197 18.38 22.06 2.46
CA ALA A 197 17.00 21.80 2.06
C ALA A 197 16.82 20.50 1.29
N LYS A 198 17.51 19.43 1.71
CA LYS A 198 17.25 18.08 1.18
C LYS A 198 15.79 17.65 1.38
N MET A 199 15.05 18.29 2.30
CA MET A 199 13.61 18.13 2.52
C MET A 199 12.72 18.58 1.35
N LEU A 200 13.17 19.51 0.50
CA LEU A 200 12.37 20.06 -0.60
C LEU A 200 12.89 19.58 -1.98
N SER A 201 14.03 18.88 -2.00
CA SER A 201 14.64 18.32 -3.20
C SER A 201 13.72 17.30 -3.87
N VAL A 202 13.08 17.75 -4.95
CA VAL A 202 12.22 16.97 -5.83
C VAL A 202 13.09 16.00 -6.63
N ASN A 203 13.40 14.84 -6.07
CA ASN A 203 13.92 13.73 -6.85
C ASN A 203 12.85 12.62 -6.88
N PRO A 204 12.14 12.45 -8.00
CA PRO A 204 11.16 11.37 -8.13
C PRO A 204 11.88 10.02 -8.10
N GLY A 205 11.32 9.06 -7.35
CA GLY A 205 11.68 7.65 -7.48
C GLY A 205 12.79 7.10 -6.59
N ARG A 206 13.30 7.83 -5.59
CA ARG A 206 14.16 7.22 -4.54
C ARG A 206 13.64 7.53 -3.14
N HIS A 207 12.60 6.80 -2.76
CA HIS A 207 12.32 6.52 -1.36
C HIS A 207 13.54 5.80 -0.79
N ASN A 208 14.27 6.44 0.12
CA ASN A 208 14.82 5.81 1.31
C ASN A 208 15.74 6.77 2.08
N LYS A 209 15.38 6.94 3.37
CA LYS A 209 16.21 7.40 4.49
C LYS A 209 16.57 8.90 4.49
N ILE A 210 15.78 9.69 5.23
CA ILE A 210 16.23 11.01 5.72
C ILE A 210 16.79 10.82 7.13
N TYR A 211 18.10 10.65 7.20
CA TYR A 211 18.86 10.98 8.41
C TYR A 211 19.11 12.48 8.41
N GLN A 212 18.79 13.13 9.54
CA GLN A 212 19.28 14.46 9.87
C GLN A 212 20.78 14.32 10.17
N ARG A 213 21.64 14.38 9.15
CA ARG A 213 23.09 14.47 9.37
C ARG A 213 23.36 15.89 9.86
N GLY A 214 23.82 16.00 11.11
CA GLY A 214 24.07 17.26 11.77
C GLY A 214 25.04 18.17 10.99
N ARG A 215 24.88 19.48 11.22
CA ARG A 215 25.72 20.61 10.78
C ARG A 215 25.47 21.22 9.39
N ASN A 216 24.22 21.52 9.01
CA ASN A 216 24.01 22.49 7.92
C ASN A 216 23.38 23.78 8.47
N SER A 217 24.25 24.74 8.81
CA SER A 217 23.90 26.10 9.18
C SER A 217 23.23 26.81 8.00
N CYS A 218 22.00 27.29 8.19
CA CYS A 218 21.26 28.02 7.16
C CYS A 218 21.56 29.51 7.28
N VAL A 219 21.99 30.17 6.19
CA VAL A 219 22.32 31.60 6.22
C VAL A 219 21.08 32.43 5.92
N VAL A 220 20.43 32.96 6.96
CA VAL A 220 19.34 33.93 6.80
C VAL A 220 19.94 35.30 6.47
N LYS A 221 19.82 35.74 5.22
CA LYS A 221 20.23 37.09 4.83
C LYS A 221 19.21 38.10 5.38
N GLY A 222 19.66 38.96 6.30
CA GLY A 222 18.88 40.07 6.85
C GLY A 222 18.58 40.00 8.35
N ASN A 223 18.87 38.88 9.03
CA ASN A 223 18.84 38.82 10.50
C ASN A 223 20.00 37.99 11.05
N ASN A 224 21.01 38.69 11.57
CA ASN A 224 22.25 38.09 12.09
C ASN A 224 22.03 37.19 13.31
N GLN A 225 20.87 37.29 13.98
CA GLN A 225 20.52 36.48 15.14
C GLN A 225 20.13 35.06 14.74
N VAL A 226 19.55 34.87 13.55
CA VAL A 226 19.12 33.53 13.10
C VAL A 226 20.32 32.75 12.56
N LYS A 227 20.57 31.57 13.12
CA LYS A 227 21.65 30.65 12.72
C LYS A 227 21.15 29.38 12.05
N SER A 228 19.89 28.99 12.29
CA SER A 228 19.29 27.84 11.63
C SER A 228 17.77 27.96 11.54
N ILE A 229 17.17 27.24 10.60
CA ILE A 229 15.73 27.17 10.39
C ILE A 229 15.29 25.71 10.31
N LYS A 230 14.12 25.39 10.87
CA LYS A 230 13.43 24.12 10.66
C LYS A 230 12.07 24.38 10.02
N ILE A 231 11.78 23.70 8.91
CA ILE A 231 10.48 23.76 8.23
C ILE A 231 9.70 22.49 8.54
N GLN A 232 8.41 22.61 8.83
CA GLN A 232 7.53 21.46 9.05
C GLN A 232 6.15 21.69 8.44
N THR A 233 5.54 20.61 7.94
CA THR A 233 4.15 20.63 7.48
C THR A 233 3.20 20.44 8.66
N LEU A 234 2.18 21.29 8.76
CA LEU A 234 1.11 21.18 9.73
C LEU A 234 -0.04 20.35 9.16
N ILE A 235 -0.69 19.58 10.04
CA ILE A 235 -1.86 18.78 9.66
C ILE A 235 -3.07 19.70 9.52
N LEU A 236 -3.65 19.74 8.34
CA LEU A 236 -4.95 20.37 8.08
C LEU A 236 -6.04 19.32 8.30
N ILE A 237 -7.20 19.74 8.82
CA ILE A 237 -8.35 18.85 8.96
C ILE A 237 -9.00 18.74 7.57
N ASP A 238 -9.09 17.52 7.04
CA ASP A 238 -9.90 17.26 5.86
C ASP A 238 -11.37 17.20 6.30
N ASP A 239 -12.18 18.10 5.73
CA ASP A 239 -13.64 18.00 5.79
C ASP A 239 -14.00 16.83 4.85
N TYR A 240 -14.17 15.62 5.40
CA TYR A 240 -14.72 14.48 4.66
C TYR A 240 -16.21 14.70 4.36
#